data_AF-A0A416UEY1-F1
#
_entry.id   AF-A0A416UEY1-F1
#
_cell.length_a   1.000
_cell.length_b   1.000
_cell.length_c   1.000
_cell.angle_alpha   90.00
_cell.angle_beta   90.00
_cell.angle_gamma   90.00
#
_symmetry.space_group_name_H-M   'P 1'
#
loop_
_entity.id
_entity.type
_entity.pdbx_description
1 polymer ?
#
loop_
_entity_poly.entity_id
_entity_poly.type
_entity_poly.pdbx_seq_one_letter_code
_entity_poly.pdbx_strand_id
1 'polypeptide(L)'
;MKFTYPAVFHKTEQGTYEGYFPDLACCYAKGDTLDEALEDAIHSAYDWISLELTEEEPDFPPVSDVADLGKSEGEIARNIAVNIRLFEGWDE
;
A
#
# COMPACT_ATOMS: atom_id res chain seq x y z
N MET A 1 -12.92 -8.95 0.88
CA MET A 1 -11.62 -9.41 1.41
C MET A 1 -10.87 -8.25 2.02
N LYS A 2 -10.08 -8.50 3.07
CA LYS A 2 -9.23 -7.48 3.70
C LYS A 2 -7.77 -7.88 3.51
N PHE A 3 -6.98 -6.98 2.97
CA PHE A 3 -5.54 -7.12 2.81
C PHE A 3 -4.83 -6.07 3.66
N THR A 4 -3.63 -6.37 4.15
CA THR A 4 -2.86 -5.42 4.94
C THR A 4 -1.39 -5.62 4.63
N TYR A 5 -0.77 -4.58 4.07
CA TYR A 5 0.66 -4.53 3.78
C TYR A 5 1.25 -3.29 4.45
N PRO A 6 2.48 -3.39 4.99
CA PRO A 6 3.12 -2.23 5.58
C PRO A 6 3.65 -1.31 4.46
N ALA A 7 3.63 -0.01 4.73
CA ALA A 7 4.28 1.00 3.90
C ALA A 7 5.21 1.84 4.77
N VAL A 8 6.33 2.26 4.19
CA VAL A 8 7.29 3.19 4.79
C VAL A 8 7.12 4.55 4.12
N PHE A 9 7.10 5.61 4.91
CA PHE A 9 6.96 6.99 4.47
C PHE A 9 8.15 7.80 4.94
N HIS A 10 8.72 8.59 4.03
CA HIS A 10 9.74 9.58 4.34
C HIS A 10 9.25 10.97 3.97
N LYS A 11 9.67 11.95 4.77
CA LYS A 11 9.46 13.36 4.44
C LYS A 11 10.59 13.83 3.52
N THR A 12 10.25 14.46 2.41
CA THR A 12 11.22 15.02 1.46
C THR A 12 11.81 16.32 2.00
N GLU A 13 12.92 16.79 1.40
CA GLU A 13 13.50 18.10 1.70
C GLU A 13 12.54 19.27 1.43
N GLN A 14 11.56 19.07 0.53
CA GLN A 14 10.54 20.06 0.19
C GLN A 14 9.37 20.07 1.17
N GLY A 15 9.34 19.12 2.11
CA GLY A 15 8.32 19.01 3.14
C GLY A 15 7.11 18.16 2.77
N THR A 16 7.06 17.63 1.54
CA THR A 16 6.09 16.62 1.08
C THR A 16 6.46 15.24 1.60
N TYR A 17 5.61 14.25 1.35
CA TYR A 17 5.81 12.86 1.76
C TYR A 17 5.79 11.93 0.56
N GLU A 18 6.69 10.96 0.58
CA GLU A 18 6.76 9.85 -0.37
C GLU A 18 6.73 8.56 0.43
N GLY A 19 6.03 7.55 -0.08
CA GLY A 19 5.87 6.25 0.54
C GLY A 19 6.04 5.11 -0.44
N TYR A 20 6.45 3.95 0.08
CA TYR A 20 6.58 2.73 -0.71
C TYR A 20 6.16 1.51 0.11
N PHE A 21 5.71 0.48 -0.61
CA PHE A 21 5.43 -0.83 -0.05
C PHE A 21 6.62 -1.76 -0.34
N PRO A 22 7.30 -2.31 0.68
CA PRO A 22 8.43 -3.21 0.46
C PRO A 22 8.01 -4.54 -0.16
N ASP A 23 6.77 -4.97 0.11
CA ASP A 23 6.25 -6.25 -0.35
C ASP A 23 5.52 -6.14 -1.69
N LEU A 24 4.94 -4.97 -2.01
CA LEU A 24 4.17 -4.76 -3.24
C LEU A 24 5.04 -4.09 -4.30
N ALA A 25 5.47 -4.87 -5.30
CA ALA A 25 6.37 -4.41 -6.34
C ALA A 25 5.83 -3.17 -7.07
N CYS A 26 6.67 -2.13 -7.18
CA CYS A 26 6.34 -0.87 -7.85
C CYS A 26 5.11 -0.13 -7.28
N CYS A 27 4.72 -0.40 -6.03
CA CYS A 27 3.62 0.29 -5.36
C CYS A 27 4.15 1.44 -4.50
N TYR A 28 3.80 2.67 -4.89
CA TYR A 28 4.28 3.90 -4.27
C TYR A 28 3.12 4.80 -3.88
N ALA A 29 3.38 5.73 -2.98
CA ALA A 29 2.45 6.73 -2.53
C ALA A 29 3.12 8.10 -2.41
N LYS A 30 2.36 9.18 -2.53
CA LYS A 30 2.84 10.55 -2.31
C LYS A 30 1.74 11.48 -1.81
N GLY A 31 2.13 12.55 -1.14
CA GLY A 31 1.22 13.60 -0.71
C GLY A 31 1.97 14.84 -0.24
N ASP A 32 1.30 15.99 -0.22
CA ASP A 32 1.89 17.22 0.34
C ASP A 32 1.93 17.13 1.88
N THR A 33 1.04 16.32 2.46
CA THR A 33 1.01 15.97 3.88
C THR A 33 1.11 14.46 4.09
N LEU A 34 1.41 14.04 5.33
CA LEU A 34 1.47 12.62 5.68
C LEU A 34 0.10 11.95 5.48
N ASP A 35 -0.98 12.64 5.83
CA ASP A 35 -2.34 12.11 5.70
C ASP A 35 -2.70 11.88 4.23
N GLU A 36 -2.35 12.82 3.35
CA GLU A 36 -2.53 12.66 1.90
C GLU A 36 -1.72 11.47 1.35
N ALA A 37 -0.46 11.32 1.79
CA ALA A 37 0.35 10.17 1.37
C ALA A 37 -0.22 8.83 1.90
N LEU A 38 -0.83 8.82 3.09
CA LEU A 38 -1.50 7.63 3.63
C LEU A 38 -2.77 7.29 2.84
N GLU A 39 -3.55 8.30 2.43
CA GLU A 39 -4.72 8.11 1.55
C GLU A 39 -4.31 7.59 0.18
N ASP A 40 -3.26 8.16 -0.42
CA ASP A 40 -2.69 7.70 -1.69
C ASP A 40 -2.16 6.27 -1.57
N ALA A 41 -1.54 5.91 -0.45
CA ALA A 41 -1.09 4.53 -0.20
C ALA A 41 -2.25 3.53 -0.15
N ILE A 42 -3.42 3.92 0.39
CA ILE A 42 -4.62 3.07 0.37
C ILE A 42 -5.09 2.85 -1.07
N HIS A 43 -5.09 3.89 -1.90
CA HIS A 43 -5.46 3.78 -3.31
C HIS A 43 -4.46 2.94 -4.11
N SER A 44 -3.16 3.20 -3.99
CA SER A 44 -2.11 2.44 -4.69
C SER A 44 -2.14 0.96 -4.33
N ALA A 45 -2.30 0.62 -3.05
CA ALA A 45 -2.44 -0.77 -2.63
C ALA A 45 -3.74 -1.40 -3.12
N TYR A 46 -4.85 -0.64 -3.15
CA TYR A 46 -6.11 -1.11 -3.72
C TYR A 46 -5.96 -1.45 -5.21
N ASP A 47 -5.36 -0.57 -5.99
CA ASP A 47 -5.15 -0.78 -7.43
C ASP A 47 -4.22 -1.97 -7.69
N TRP A 48 -3.12 -2.07 -6.94
CA TRP A 48 -2.18 -3.20 -7.05
C TRP A 48 -2.87 -4.53 -6.76
N ILE A 49 -3.57 -4.64 -5.62
CA ILE A 49 -4.24 -5.88 -5.23
C ILE A 49 -5.40 -6.19 -6.17
N SER A 50 -6.14 -5.18 -6.64
CA SER A 50 -7.23 -5.38 -7.59
C SER A 50 -6.72 -5.90 -8.93
N LEU A 51 -5.58 -5.41 -9.41
CA LEU A 51 -4.93 -5.91 -10.63
C LEU A 51 -4.48 -7.36 -10.45
N GLU A 52 -3.82 -7.68 -9.34
CA GLU A 52 -3.38 -9.06 -9.03
C GLU A 52 -4.57 -10.04 -8.99
N LEU A 53 -5.71 -9.61 -8.45
CA LEU A 53 -6.95 -10.41 -8.45
C LEU A 53 -7.57 -10.63 -9.84
N THR A 54 -7.11 -9.92 -10.89
CA THR A 54 -7.57 -10.15 -12.27
C THR A 54 -6.80 -11.25 -12.99
N GLU A 55 -5.64 -11.65 -12.46
CA GLU A 55 -4.83 -12.73 -13.02
C GLU A 55 -5.50 -14.11 -12.78
N GLU A 56 -5.24 -15.08 -13.67
CA GLU A 56 -5.81 -16.43 -13.54
C GLU A 56 -5.34 -17.14 -12.25
N GLU A 57 -4.11 -16.86 -11.82
CA GLU A 57 -3.50 -17.35 -10.59
C GLU A 57 -2.85 -16.17 -9.83
N PRO A 58 -3.60 -15.46 -8.96
CA PRO A 58 -3.07 -14.34 -8.20
C PRO A 58 -1.90 -14.74 -7.28
N ASP A 59 -0.77 -14.02 -7.37
CA ASP A 59 0.43 -14.22 -6.56
C ASP A 59 0.60 -13.08 -5.55
N PHE A 60 0.11 -13.30 -4.33
CA PHE A 60 0.26 -12.35 -3.24
C PHE A 60 1.58 -12.57 -2.49
N PRO A 61 2.47 -11.55 -2.45
CA PRO A 61 3.73 -11.65 -1.73
C PRO A 61 3.51 -11.81 -0.22
N PRO A 62 4.46 -12.42 0.51
CA PRO A 62 4.38 -12.50 1.97
C PRO A 62 4.39 -11.09 2.59
N VAL A 63 3.63 -10.92 3.66
CA VAL A 63 3.55 -9.65 4.39
C VAL A 63 4.70 -9.54 5.37
N SER A 64 5.53 -8.49 5.23
CA SER A 64 6.58 -8.15 6.19
C SER A 64 5.99 -7.66 7.51
N ASP A 65 6.68 -7.93 8.64
CA ASP A 65 6.33 -7.28 9.90
C ASP A 65 6.75 -5.80 9.86
N VAL A 66 5.80 -4.91 10.14
CA VAL A 66 6.04 -3.46 10.20
C VAL A 66 7.11 -3.07 11.23
N ALA A 67 7.33 -3.88 12.26
CA ALA A 67 8.39 -3.68 13.25
C ALA A 67 9.79 -4.00 12.68
N ASP A 68 9.88 -4.91 11.71
CA ASP A 68 11.12 -5.38 11.10
C ASP A 68 11.53 -4.57 9.87
N LEU A 69 10.68 -3.66 9.40
CA LEU A 69 11.03 -2.73 8.33
C LEU A 69 12.16 -1.82 8.79
N GLY A 70 13.33 -1.98 8.18
CA GLY A 70 14.50 -1.13 8.41
C GLY A 70 14.19 0.32 8.06
N LYS A 71 13.88 1.11 9.09
CA LYS A 71 13.56 2.53 8.98
C LYS A 71 14.78 3.37 9.33
N SER A 72 15.02 4.38 8.53
CA SER A 72 15.95 5.47 8.83
C SER A 72 15.34 6.44 9.85
N GLU A 73 16.17 7.27 10.47
CA GLU A 73 15.69 8.30 11.40
C GLU A 73 14.72 9.26 10.70
N GLY A 74 13.52 9.43 11.27
CA GLY A 74 12.47 10.28 10.71
C GLY A 74 11.50 9.58 9.75
N GLU A 75 11.74 8.32 9.38
CA GLU A 75 10.79 7.52 8.61
C GLU A 75 9.66 6.95 9.48
N ILE A 76 8.49 6.82 8.87
CA ILE A 76 7.28 6.31 9.52
C ILE A 76 6.88 5.05 8.79
N ALA A 77 6.63 3.95 9.50
CA ALA A 77 5.96 2.80 8.87
C ALA A 77 4.59 2.54 9.49
N ARG A 78 3.65 2.18 8.62
CA ARG A 78 2.25 1.93 8.96
C ARG A 78 1.73 0.74 8.17
N ASN A 79 0.88 -0.04 8.82
CA ASN A 79 0.07 -1.03 8.13
C ASN A 79 -1.06 -0.31 7.38
N ILE A 80 -1.11 -0.51 6.07
CA ILE A 80 -2.17 0.01 5.20
C ILE A 80 -3.15 -1.12 4.94
N ALA A 81 -4.38 -0.93 5.42
CA ALA A 81 -5.43 -1.93 5.29
C ALA A 81 -6.40 -1.56 4.18
N VAL A 82 -6.56 -2.47 3.21
CA VAL A 82 -7.47 -2.30 2.07
C VAL A 82 -8.60 -3.31 2.16
N ASN A 83 -9.83 -2.87 1.90
CA ASN A 83 -10.99 -3.75 1.79
C ASN A 83 -11.48 -3.78 0.34
N ILE A 84 -11.34 -4.93 -0.31
CA ILE A 84 -11.84 -5.16 -1.67
C ILE A 84 -13.13 -5.96 -1.61
N ARG A 85 -14.16 -5.51 -2.34
CA ARG A 85 -15.40 -6.25 -2.54
C ARG A 85 -15.34 -6.91 -3.90
N LEU A 86 -15.28 -8.24 -3.93
CA LEU A 86 -15.50 -9.00 -5.15
C LEU A 86 -17.01 -9.01 -5.38
N PHE A 87 -17.48 -8.24 -6.35
CA PHE A 87 -18.82 -8.46 -6.90
C PHE A 87 -18.65 -9.42 -8.07
N GLU A 88 -18.83 -10.71 -7.80
CA GLU A 88 -19.18 -11.66 -8.86
C GLU A 88 -20.57 -11.28 -9.39
N GLY A 89 -20.74 -11.34 -10.71
CA GLY A 89 -21.88 -10.82 -11.45
C GLY A 89 -23.25 -11.15 -10.84
N TRP A 90 -23.97 -10.10 -10.44
CA TRP A 90 -25.42 -10.11 -10.30
C TRP A 90 -25.98 -8.99 -11.16
N ASP A 91 -26.04 -9.25 -12.47
CA ASP A 91 -27.07 -8.78 -13.39
C ASP A 91 -26.85 -9.51 -14.73
N GLU A 92 -27.20 -10.81 -14.75
CA GLU A 92 -27.83 -11.43 -15.92
C GLU A 92 -29.36 -11.44 -15.69
#